data_AF-A0A371R7E5-F1
#
_entry.id   AF-A0A371R7E5-F1
#
_cell.length_a   1.000
_cell.length_b   1.000
_cell.length_c   1.000
_cell.angle_alpha   90.00
_cell.angle_beta   90.00
_cell.angle_gamma   90.00
#
_symmetry.space_group_name_H-M   'P 1'
#
loop_
_entity.id
_entity.type
_entity.pdbx_description
1 polymer ?
#
loop_
_entity_poly.entity_id
_entity_poly.type
_entity_poly.pdbx_seq_one_letter_code
_entity_poly.pdbx_strand_id
1 'polypeptide(L)'
;AVGEEIRLLARVAEARSLGQDANGLMRRLRIFGAHERLALQALGRVRPDVWPAAVQHAHEVDRLIKGLSVPGRLSDPWEEMTRLALRVAAAGNRP
;
A
#
# COMPACT_ATOMS: atom_id res chain seq x y z
N ALA A 1 9.76 5.25 0.07
CA ALA A 1 10.01 4.45 1.30
C ALA A 1 8.84 3.50 1.56
N VAL A 2 7.73 3.91 2.19
CA VAL A 2 6.55 3.03 2.40
C VAL A 2 5.31 3.51 1.65
N GLY A 3 4.99 4.81 1.71
CA GLY A 3 3.82 5.35 1.01
C GLY A 3 3.86 5.15 -0.51
N GLU A 4 5.05 5.21 -1.11
CA GLU A 4 5.21 4.93 -2.54
C GLU A 4 4.97 3.46 -2.89
N GLU A 5 5.45 2.54 -2.06
CA GLU A 5 5.21 1.11 -2.25
C GLU A 5 3.71 0.79 -2.15
N ILE A 6 3.01 1.42 -1.20
CA ILE A 6 1.54 1.29 -1.07
C ILE A 6 0.83 1.81 -2.33
N ARG A 7 1.25 2.95 -2.89
CA ARG A 7 0.68 3.48 -4.14
C ARG A 7 0.94 2.58 -5.34
N LEU A 8 2.15 2.01 -5.45
CA LEU A 8 2.50 1.04 -6.49
C LEU A 8 1.63 -0.21 -6.41
N LEU A 9 1.55 -0.83 -5.23
CA LEU A 9 0.74 -2.03 -5.02
C LEU A 9 -0.75 -1.75 -5.21
N ALA A 10 -1.26 -0.60 -4.77
CA ALA A 10 -2.65 -0.20 -5.00
C ALA A 10 -2.99 -0.12 -6.49
N ARG A 11 -2.11 0.47 -7.31
CA ARG A 11 -2.29 0.54 -8.77
C ARG A 11 -2.32 -0.85 -9.41
N VAL A 12 -1.46 -1.76 -8.98
CA VAL A 12 -1.45 -3.14 -9.49
C VAL A 12 -2.68 -3.91 -9.02
N ALA A 13 -3.11 -3.72 -7.77
CA ALA A 13 -4.32 -4.34 -7.22
C ALA A 13 -5.58 -3.89 -7.98
N GLU A 14 -5.69 -2.60 -8.27
CA GLU A 14 -6.76 -2.02 -9.09
C GLU A 14 -6.78 -2.64 -10.48
N ALA A 15 -5.65 -2.66 -11.19
CA ALA A 15 -5.54 -3.28 -12.50
C ALA A 15 -5.97 -4.76 -12.49
N ARG A 16 -5.56 -5.53 -11.47
CA ARG A 16 -5.99 -6.93 -11.28
C ARG A 16 -7.50 -7.04 -11.09
N SER A 17 -8.09 -6.15 -10.29
CA SER A 17 -9.54 -6.15 -10.04
C SER A 17 -10.36 -5.83 -11.29
N LEU A 18 -9.80 -5.04 -12.20
CA LEU A 18 -10.40 -4.69 -13.50
C LEU A 18 -10.12 -5.71 -14.61
N GLY A 19 -9.44 -6.82 -14.30
CA GLY A 19 -9.07 -7.84 -15.30
C GLY A 19 -8.01 -7.37 -16.31
N GLN A 20 -7.27 -6.31 -16.01
CA GLN A 20 -6.22 -5.77 -16.86
C GLN A 20 -4.90 -6.57 -16.71
N ASP A 21 -3.98 -6.38 -17.65
CA ASP A 21 -2.65 -7.00 -17.60
C ASP A 21 -1.77 -6.41 -16.49
N ALA A 22 -1.88 -7.02 -15.30
CA ALA A 22 -1.08 -6.66 -14.14
C ALA A 22 0.42 -6.93 -14.33
N ASN A 23 0.79 -7.96 -15.10
CA ASN A 23 2.19 -8.27 -15.37
C ASN A 23 2.82 -7.19 -16.26
N GLY A 24 2.13 -6.79 -17.32
CA GLY A 24 2.55 -5.66 -18.16
C GLY A 24 2.62 -4.35 -17.39
N LEU A 25 1.68 -4.10 -16.47
CA LEU A 25 1.73 -2.92 -15.59
C LEU A 25 2.93 -2.96 -14.64
N MET A 26 3.20 -4.07 -13.97
CA MET A 26 4.37 -4.24 -13.09
C MET A 26 5.68 -3.94 -13.84
N ARG A 27 5.82 -4.43 -15.07
CA ARG A 27 7.00 -4.14 -15.91
C ARG A 27 7.15 -2.65 -16.25
N ARG A 28 6.05 -1.96 -16.59
CA ARG A 28 6.06 -0.50 -16.83
C ARG A 28 6.42 0.29 -15.58
N LEU A 29 6.01 -0.19 -14.42
CA LEU A 29 6.34 0.37 -13.11
C LEU A 29 7.75 -0.05 -12.62
N ARG A 30 8.50 -0.80 -13.44
CA ARG A 30 9.83 -1.32 -13.15
C ARG A 30 9.91 -2.25 -11.94
N ILE A 31 8.83 -2.99 -11.69
CA ILE A 31 8.73 -4.03 -10.65
C ILE A 31 9.20 -5.35 -11.26
N PHE A 32 10.35 -5.88 -10.82
CA PHE A 32 10.96 -7.09 -11.38
C PHE A 32 11.58 -7.99 -10.30
N GLY A 33 11.78 -9.27 -10.63
CA GLY A 33 12.60 -10.20 -9.86
C GLY A 33 12.11 -10.38 -8.42
N ALA A 34 12.97 -10.12 -7.43
CA ALA A 34 12.60 -10.25 -6.03
C ALA A 34 11.45 -9.32 -5.62
N HIS A 35 11.40 -8.10 -6.17
CA HIS A 35 10.35 -7.13 -5.90
C HIS A 35 9.01 -7.60 -6.47
N GLU A 36 8.98 -8.09 -7.71
CA GLU A 36 7.79 -8.67 -8.34
C GLU A 36 7.23 -9.84 -7.52
N ARG A 37 8.11 -10.76 -7.06
CA ARG A 37 7.70 -11.88 -6.21
C ARG A 37 7.04 -11.40 -4.91
N LEU A 38 7.61 -10.41 -4.23
CA LEU A 38 7.07 -9.86 -2.99
C LEU A 38 5.77 -9.09 -3.23
N ALA A 39 5.68 -8.33 -4.32
CA ALA A 39 4.48 -7.61 -4.72
C ALA A 39 3.32 -8.59 -4.98
N LEU A 40 3.54 -9.65 -5.76
CA LEU A 40 2.53 -10.67 -6.02
C LEU A 40 2.07 -11.38 -4.75
N GLN A 41 2.99 -11.67 -3.82
CA GLN A 41 2.63 -12.21 -2.51
C GLN A 41 1.77 -11.26 -1.69
N ALA A 42 2.12 -9.97 -1.62
CA ALA A 42 1.33 -8.97 -0.92
C ALA A 42 -0.07 -8.83 -1.55
N LEU A 43 -0.13 -8.72 -2.88
CA LEU A 43 -1.38 -8.61 -3.65
C LEU A 43 -2.23 -9.89 -3.60
N GLY A 44 -1.64 -11.06 -3.28
CA GLY A 44 -2.37 -12.30 -3.06
C GLY A 44 -2.98 -12.41 -1.66
N ARG A 45 -2.41 -11.72 -0.67
CA ARG A 45 -2.89 -11.74 0.71
C ARG A 45 -3.89 -10.62 1.00
N VAL A 46 -3.59 -9.39 0.57
CA VAL A 46 -4.37 -8.18 0.89
C VAL A 46 -5.52 -8.02 -0.10
N ARG A 47 -6.74 -7.85 0.43
CA ARG A 47 -7.94 -7.67 -0.41
C ARG A 47 -7.88 -6.36 -1.23
N PRO A 48 -8.42 -6.34 -2.46
CA PRO A 48 -8.40 -5.15 -3.32
C PRO A 48 -9.02 -3.89 -2.69
N ASP A 49 -10.07 -4.04 -1.90
CA ASP A 49 -10.81 -2.93 -1.30
C ASP A 49 -10.07 -2.20 -0.17
N VAL A 50 -8.97 -2.78 0.32
CA VAL A 50 -8.13 -2.21 1.40
C VAL A 50 -7.21 -1.12 0.87
N TRP A 51 -6.77 -1.23 -0.38
CA TRP A 51 -5.73 -0.38 -0.96
C TRP A 51 -6.09 1.11 -1.02
N PRO A 52 -7.32 1.53 -1.39
CA PRO A 52 -7.68 2.95 -1.37
C PRO A 52 -7.51 3.60 0.01
N ALA A 53 -7.95 2.91 1.07
CA ALA A 53 -7.80 3.38 2.44
C ALA A 53 -6.33 3.41 2.89
N ALA A 54 -5.52 2.45 2.44
CA ALA A 54 -4.08 2.43 2.70
C ALA A 54 -3.35 3.59 2.02
N VAL A 55 -3.72 3.94 0.78
CA VAL A 55 -3.16 5.10 0.06
C VAL A 55 -3.51 6.41 0.75
N GLN A 56 -4.77 6.57 1.18
CA GLN A 56 -5.19 7.74 1.95
C GLN A 56 -4.40 7.86 3.27
N HIS A 57 -4.25 6.77 4.01
CA HIS A 57 -3.48 6.76 5.25
C HIS A 57 -1.99 7.05 5.00
N ALA A 58 -1.41 6.53 3.91
CA ALA A 58 -0.04 6.89 3.53
C ALA A 58 0.12 8.40 3.28
N HIS A 59 -0.86 9.03 2.62
CA HIS A 59 -0.87 10.48 2.42
C HIS A 59 -0.96 11.25 3.75
N GLU A 60 -1.72 10.76 4.71
CA GLU A 60 -1.82 11.36 6.05
C GLU A 60 -0.51 11.26 6.83
N VAL A 61 0.23 10.15 6.71
CA VAL A 61 1.59 10.03 7.25
C VAL A 61 2.53 11.05 6.59
N ASP A 62 2.45 11.25 5.28
CA ASP A 62 3.23 12.27 4.57
C ASP A 62 2.92 13.69 5.09
N ARG A 63 1.67 13.96 5.49
CA ARG A 63 1.27 15.22 6.13
C ARG A 63 1.86 15.37 7.53
N LEU A 64 1.84 14.31 8.34
CA LEU A 64 2.44 14.29 9.68
C LEU A 64 3.95 14.55 9.62
N ILE A 65 4.67 13.94 8.67
CA ILE A 65 6.11 14.18 8.44
C ILE A 65 6.38 15.66 8.13
N LYS A 66 5.43 16.34 7.47
CA LYS A 66 5.49 17.78 7.17
C LYS A 66 5.07 18.66 8.35
N GLY A 67 4.82 18.09 9.52
CA GLY A 67 4.38 18.82 10.73
C GLY A 67 2.90 19.22 10.71
N LEU A 68 2.10 18.67 9.79
CA LEU A 68 0.66 18.94 9.72
C LEU A 68 -0.09 17.93 10.59
N SER A 69 -0.91 18.41 11.52
CA SER A 69 -1.80 17.53 12.29
C SER A 69 -2.90 16.95 11.40
N VAL A 70 -3.27 15.70 11.69
CA VAL A 70 -4.37 14.99 11.01
C VAL A 70 -5.31 14.46 12.10
N PRO A 71 -6.58 14.92 12.16
CA PRO A 71 -7.55 14.43 13.14
C PRO A 71 -7.71 12.90 13.07
N GLY A 72 -7.74 12.24 14.23
CA GLY A 72 -7.89 10.78 14.33
C GLY A 72 -6.61 9.97 14.07
N ARG A 73 -5.46 10.62 13.88
CA ARG A 73 -4.14 10.00 13.74
C ARG A 73 -3.26 10.26 14.95
N LEU A 74 -2.25 9.41 15.14
CA LEU A 74 -1.19 9.64 16.10
C LEU A 74 -0.36 10.86 15.66
N SER A 75 0.17 11.59 16.63
CA SER A 75 0.99 12.77 16.38
C SER A 75 2.40 12.41 15.93
N ASP A 76 2.93 11.26 16.37
CA ASP A 76 4.23 10.77 15.92
C ASP A 76 4.12 10.10 14.54
N PRO A 77 4.84 10.60 13.51
CA PRO A 77 4.75 10.05 12.16
C PRO A 77 5.25 8.61 12.04
N TRP A 78 6.20 8.19 12.88
CA TRP A 78 6.76 6.84 12.84
C TRP A 78 5.83 5.80 13.45
N GLU A 79 5.17 6.16 14.55
CA GLU A 79 4.09 5.37 15.14
C GLU A 79 2.92 5.24 14.16
N GLU A 80 2.52 6.34 13.49
CA GLU A 80 1.41 6.28 12.53
C GLU A 80 1.78 5.48 11.26
N MET A 81 3.04 5.53 10.81
CA MET A 81 3.54 4.66 9.74
C MET A 81 3.52 3.18 10.15
N THR A 82 3.88 2.88 11.40
CA THR A 82 3.79 1.52 11.94
C THR A 82 2.34 1.04 11.98
N ARG A 83 1.42 1.90 12.42
CA ARG A 83 -0.02 1.63 12.41
C ARG A 83 -0.55 1.37 11.00
N LEU A 84 -0.08 2.12 9.99
CA LEU A 84 -0.40 1.87 8.58
C LEU A 84 0.04 0.47 8.15
N ALA A 85 1.29 0.11 8.41
CA ALA A 85 1.83 -1.21 8.05
C ALA A 85 1.02 -2.35 8.70
N LEU A 86 0.70 -2.22 9.99
CA LEU A 86 -0.11 -3.21 10.72
C LEU A 86 -1.53 -3.33 10.17
N ARG A 87 -2.17 -2.22 9.80
CA ARG A 87 -3.51 -2.23 9.18
C ARG A 87 -3.51 -2.97 7.85
N VAL A 88 -2.50 -2.73 7.00
CA VAL A 88 -2.37 -3.42 5.71
C VAL A 88 -2.11 -4.92 5.92
N ALA A 89 -1.21 -5.27 6.85
CA ALA A 89 -0.89 -6.68 7.13
C ALA A 89 -2.07 -7.44 7.75
N ALA A 90 -2.82 -6.82 8.66
CA ALA A 90 -3.98 -7.44 9.32
C ALA A 90 -5.18 -7.59 8.39
N ALA A 91 -5.25 -6.82 7.31
CA ALA A 91 -6.30 -6.90 6.30
C ALA A 91 -6.09 -8.04 5.28
N GLY A 92 -5.03 -8.84 5.45
CA GLY A 92 -4.84 -10.05 4.68
C GLY A 92 -5.85 -11.13 5.05
N ASN A 93 -6.27 -11.95 4.07
CA ASN A 93 -6.97 -13.19 4.40
C ASN A 93 -6.04 -14.06 5.26
N ARG A 94 -6.38 -14.21 6.54
CA ARG A 94 -5.76 -15.25 7.37
C ARG A 94 -6.12 -16.61 6.74
N PRO A 95 -5.17 -17.55 6.65
CA PRO A 95 -5.51 -18.91 6.24
C PRO A 95 -6.55 -19.53 7.18
#